data_AF-A7VIE9-F1
#
_entry.id   AF-A7VIE9-F1
#
_cell.length_a   1.000
_cell.length_b   1.000
_cell.length_c   1.000
_cell.angle_alpha   90.00
_cell.angle_beta   90.00
_cell.angle_gamma   90.00
#
_symmetry.space_group_name_H-M   'P 1'
#
loop_
_entity.id
_entity.type
_entity.pdbx_description
1 polymer ?
#
loop_
_entity_poly.entity_id
_entity_poly.type
_entity_poly.pdbx_seq_one_letter_code
_entity_poly.pdbx_strand_id
1 'polypeptide(L)'
;MMETRSRRGILIIVSVAIVVLLIIISGRYLFLHNKSYKNQAIERGDAIYLNEIKYSPISSSDLNEYTISNVLICKTDTGMKLYEINEYPDYEYIAGYHAWNGEIYKKDETD
;
A
#
# COMPACT_ATOMS: atom_id res chain seq x y z
N MET A 1 -31.57 -26.56 -35.63
CA MET A 1 -31.78 -26.21 -34.19
C MET A 1 -30.60 -26.59 -33.29
N MET A 2 -29.77 -27.60 -33.63
CA MET A 2 -28.57 -27.98 -32.83
C MET A 2 -27.40 -27.00 -32.93
N GLU A 3 -27.20 -26.34 -34.08
CA GLU A 3 -26.05 -25.46 -34.32
C GLU A 3 -26.06 -24.16 -33.47
N THR A 4 -27.24 -23.56 -33.26
CA THR A 4 -27.40 -22.36 -32.44
C THR A 4 -27.20 -22.64 -30.95
N ARG A 5 -27.52 -23.86 -30.49
CA ARG A 5 -27.33 -24.32 -29.10
C ARG A 5 -25.84 -24.53 -28.79
N SER A 6 -25.08 -25.08 -29.73
CA SER A 6 -23.62 -25.23 -29.65
C SER A 6 -22.91 -23.87 -29.57
N ARG A 7 -23.25 -22.91 -30.46
CA ARG A 7 -22.68 -21.55 -30.41
C ARG A 7 -22.97 -20.82 -29.10
N ARG A 8 -24.18 -20.95 -28.55
CA ARG A 8 -24.52 -20.38 -27.23
C ARG A 8 -23.72 -21.01 -26.10
N GLY A 9 -23.51 -22.32 -26.13
CA GLY A 9 -22.66 -23.01 -25.15
C GLY A 9 -21.20 -22.56 -25.20
N ILE A 10 -20.63 -22.44 -26.40
CA ILE A 10 -19.27 -21.94 -26.61
C ILE A 10 -19.13 -20.50 -26.10
N LEU A 11 -20.09 -19.62 -26.42
CA LEU A 11 -20.08 -18.23 -25.95
C LEU A 11 -20.12 -18.13 -24.41
N ILE A 12 -20.86 -19.00 -23.73
CA ILE A 12 -20.91 -19.04 -22.26
C ILE A 12 -19.56 -19.49 -21.68
N ILE A 13 -18.92 -20.50 -22.26
CA ILE A 13 -17.61 -20.97 -21.79
C ILE A 13 -16.56 -19.88 -21.97
N VAL A 14 -16.55 -19.21 -23.13
CA VAL A 14 -15.63 -18.10 -23.41
C VAL A 14 -15.89 -16.92 -22.46
N SER A 15 -17.15 -16.56 -22.20
CA SER A 15 -17.46 -15.46 -21.28
C SER A 15 -17.03 -15.77 -19.85
N VAL A 16 -17.26 -16.99 -19.36
CA VAL A 16 -16.79 -17.43 -18.04
C VAL A 16 -15.26 -17.41 -17.97
N ALA A 17 -14.57 -17.88 -19.01
CA ALA A 17 -13.11 -17.86 -19.07
C ALA A 17 -12.55 -16.43 -18.99
N ILE A 18 -13.16 -15.46 -19.69
CA ILE A 18 -12.78 -14.04 -19.64
C ILE A 18 -12.98 -13.48 -18.22
N VAL A 19 -14.12 -13.77 -17.58
CA VAL A 19 -14.39 -13.30 -16.20
C VAL A 19 -13.36 -13.84 -15.22
N VAL A 20 -13.03 -15.14 -15.29
CA VAL A 20 -11.99 -15.75 -14.45
C VAL A 20 -10.63 -15.08 -14.68
N LEU A 21 -10.28 -14.79 -15.95
CA LEU A 21 -9.04 -14.14 -16.30
C LEU A 21 -8.97 -12.70 -15.75
N LEU A 22 -10.08 -11.96 -15.79
CA LEU A 22 -10.21 -10.63 -15.18
C LEU A 22 -10.07 -10.68 -13.64
N ILE A 23 -10.62 -11.69 -12.98
CA ILE A 23 -10.46 -11.88 -11.52
C ILE A 23 -8.99 -12.15 -11.18
N ILE A 24 -8.30 -12.99 -11.96
CA ILE A 24 -6.88 -13.29 -11.72
C ILE A 24 -6.01 -12.04 -11.92
N ILE A 25 -6.25 -11.27 -12.98
CA ILE A 25 -5.51 -10.02 -13.24
C ILE A 25 -5.77 -8.99 -12.14
N SER A 26 -7.04 -8.77 -11.79
CA SER A 26 -7.39 -7.79 -10.75
C SER A 26 -6.88 -8.21 -9.36
N GLY A 27 -6.98 -9.50 -9.00
CA GLY A 27 -6.40 -10.04 -7.78
C GLY A 27 -4.88 -9.87 -7.73
N ARG A 28 -4.16 -10.18 -8.82
CA ARG A 28 -2.71 -9.95 -8.91
C ARG A 28 -2.35 -8.47 -8.79
N TYR A 29 -3.11 -7.59 -9.45
CA TYR A 29 -2.91 -6.15 -9.39
C TYR A 29 -3.07 -5.63 -7.95
N LEU A 30 -4.16 -6.01 -7.26
CA LEU A 30 -4.38 -5.65 -5.86
C LEU A 30 -3.25 -6.18 -4.95
N PHE A 31 -2.78 -7.40 -5.18
CA PHE A 31 -1.68 -7.99 -4.41
C PHE A 31 -0.32 -7.36 -4.71
N LEU A 32 -0.09 -6.83 -5.91
CA LEU A 32 1.16 -6.14 -6.23
C LEU A 32 1.20 -4.74 -5.63
N HIS A 33 0.06 -4.05 -5.64
CA HIS A 33 -0.05 -2.65 -5.23
C HIS A 33 -0.39 -2.44 -3.75
N ASN A 34 -0.88 -3.47 -3.04
CA ASN A 34 -1.09 -3.38 -1.61
C ASN A 34 0.23 -3.57 -0.87
N LYS A 35 0.99 -2.49 -0.64
CA LYS A 35 2.29 -2.55 0.06
C LYS A 35 2.16 -3.04 1.53
N SER A 36 0.97 -2.92 2.13
CA SER A 36 0.73 -3.20 3.56
C SER A 36 0.86 -4.65 4.00
N TYR A 37 0.67 -5.67 3.16
CA TYR A 37 0.79 -7.07 3.63
C TYR A 37 2.24 -7.54 3.77
N LYS A 38 3.20 -6.84 3.14
CA LYS A 38 4.63 -7.18 3.21
C LYS A 38 5.34 -6.46 4.35
N ASN A 39 4.72 -5.40 4.85
CA ASN A 39 5.33 -4.51 5.82
C ASN A 39 4.79 -4.79 7.21
N GLN A 40 5.68 -4.80 8.19
CA GLN A 40 5.35 -4.78 9.61
C GLN A 40 5.87 -3.47 10.21
N ALA A 41 5.02 -2.80 10.98
CA ALA A 41 5.42 -1.59 11.69
C ALA A 41 5.12 -1.74 13.20
N ILE A 42 6.07 -1.34 14.03
CA ILE A 42 5.96 -1.38 15.50
C ILE A 42 6.33 -0.01 16.04
N GLU A 43 5.50 0.53 16.93
CA GLU A 43 5.82 1.76 17.65
C GLU A 43 6.65 1.46 18.90
N ARG A 44 7.74 2.23 19.10
CA ARG A 44 8.58 2.15 20.31
C ARG A 44 8.96 3.55 20.76
N GLY A 45 8.27 4.02 21.79
CA GLY A 45 8.37 5.43 22.20
C GLY A 45 7.92 6.32 21.05
N ASP A 46 8.71 7.36 20.74
CA ASP A 46 8.39 8.29 19.65
C ASP A 46 8.88 7.79 18.28
N ALA A 47 9.55 6.63 18.21
CA ALA A 47 10.08 6.09 16.96
C ALA A 47 9.19 4.97 16.39
N ILE A 48 9.21 4.83 15.07
CA ILE A 48 8.55 3.75 14.35
C ILE A 48 9.60 2.81 13.79
N TYR A 49 9.39 1.51 13.96
CA TYR A 49 10.21 0.48 13.32
C TYR A 49 9.40 -0.14 12.18
N LEU A 50 9.69 0.26 10.94
CA LEU A 50 9.10 -0.29 9.73
C LEU A 50 10.05 -1.32 9.13
N ASN A 51 9.67 -2.61 9.18
CA ASN A 51 10.52 -3.73 8.77
C ASN A 51 11.91 -3.68 9.41
N GLU A 52 11.95 -3.48 10.73
CA GLU A 52 13.18 -3.37 11.54
C GLU A 52 14.03 -2.11 11.28
N ILE A 53 13.67 -1.30 10.27
CA ILE A 53 14.29 -0.01 10.01
C ILE A 53 13.66 1.03 10.93
N LYS A 54 14.50 1.77 11.65
CA LYS A 54 14.07 2.83 12.56
C LYS A 54 13.73 4.11 11.80
N TYR A 55 12.65 4.73 12.20
CA TYR A 55 12.18 6.03 11.73
C TYR A 55 11.98 6.94 12.94
N SER A 56 12.65 8.09 12.94
CA SER A 56 12.57 9.08 14.01
C SER A 56 11.67 10.25 13.60
N PRO A 57 10.88 10.81 14.54
CA PRO A 57 9.99 11.91 14.25
C PRO A 57 10.80 13.18 13.96
N ILE A 58 10.33 13.97 13.01
CA ILE A 58 10.94 15.24 12.64
C ILE A 58 9.86 16.32 12.51
N SER A 59 10.28 17.59 12.59
CA SER A 59 9.34 18.68 12.34
C SER A 59 9.02 18.74 10.85
N SER A 60 7.74 18.88 10.49
CA SER A 60 7.33 19.07 9.10
C SER A 60 7.92 20.34 8.47
N SER A 61 8.35 21.32 9.29
CA SER A 61 9.09 22.50 8.85
C SER A 61 10.46 22.20 8.26
N ASP A 62 11.03 21.04 8.60
CA ASP A 62 12.36 20.63 8.18
C ASP A 62 12.31 19.93 6.80
N LEU A 63 11.10 19.63 6.29
CA LEU A 63 10.87 19.18 4.94
C LEU A 63 10.56 20.35 4.00
N ASN A 64 11.02 20.23 2.76
CA ASN A 64 10.48 21.01 1.65
C ASN A 64 8.99 20.71 1.45
N GLU A 65 8.30 21.51 0.65
CA GLU A 65 6.89 21.26 0.30
C GLU A 65 6.69 19.81 -0.18
N TYR A 66 5.77 19.10 0.47
CA TYR A 66 5.52 17.67 0.25
C TYR A 66 4.03 17.36 0.15
N THR A 67 3.72 16.29 -0.57
CA THR A 67 2.37 15.79 -0.77
C THR A 67 2.25 14.37 -0.28
N ILE A 68 1.35 14.13 0.67
CA ILE A 68 1.07 12.80 1.19
C ILE A 68 0.24 12.02 0.18
N SER A 69 0.71 10.83 -0.15
CA SER A 69 0.05 9.92 -1.07
C SER A 69 -1.14 9.22 -0.41
N ASN A 70 -2.09 8.79 -1.24
CA ASN A 70 -3.17 7.90 -0.79
C ASN A 70 -2.72 6.44 -0.64
N VAL A 71 -1.42 6.17 -0.78
CA VAL A 71 -0.84 4.83 -0.68
C VAL A 71 -0.53 4.51 0.79
N LEU A 72 -1.31 3.60 1.37
CA LEU A 72 -1.06 3.06 2.71
C LEU A 72 0.11 2.08 2.67
N ILE A 73 1.19 2.40 3.38
CA ILE A 73 2.39 1.57 3.51
C ILE A 73 2.14 0.41 4.48
N CYS A 74 1.61 0.70 5.67
CA CYS A 74 1.38 -0.27 6.74
C CYS A 74 0.48 0.34 7.83
N LYS A 75 -0.03 -0.52 8.73
CA LYS A 75 -0.58 -0.10 10.02
C LYS A 75 0.33 -0.62 11.12
N THR A 76 0.64 0.22 12.09
CA THR A 76 1.41 -0.16 13.27
C THR A 76 0.58 -1.08 14.18
N ASP A 77 1.26 -1.68 15.16
CA ASP A 77 0.65 -2.52 16.20
C ASP A 77 -0.33 -1.76 17.11
N THR A 78 -0.17 -0.45 17.25
CA THR A 78 -1.11 0.43 18.00
C THR A 78 -2.23 0.99 17.12
N GLY A 79 -2.13 0.84 15.79
CA GLY A 79 -3.17 1.22 14.83
C GLY A 79 -2.90 2.50 14.02
N MET A 80 -1.73 3.13 14.18
CA MET A 80 -1.30 4.25 13.33
C MET A 80 -1.19 3.81 11.87
N LYS A 81 -1.69 4.65 10.96
CA LYS A 81 -1.57 4.42 9.52
C LYS A 81 -0.35 5.14 8.97
N LEU A 82 0.51 4.40 8.26
CA LEU A 82 1.70 4.95 7.61
C LEU A 82 1.44 5.14 6.12
N TYR A 83 1.74 6.32 5.60
CA TYR A 83 1.52 6.70 4.21
C TYR A 83 2.83 7.13 3.53
N GLU A 84 2.87 6.90 2.22
CA GLU A 84 3.95 7.33 1.34
C GLU A 84 3.89 8.83 1.09
N ILE A 85 5.05 9.46 0.94
CA ILE A 85 5.17 10.87 0.53
C ILE A 85 5.66 10.87 -0.92
N ASN A 86 4.95 11.57 -1.80
CA ASN A 86 5.13 11.44 -3.25
C ASN A 86 6.54 11.85 -3.71
N GLU A 87 7.12 12.86 -3.09
CA GLU A 87 8.43 13.40 -3.40
C GLU A 87 9.57 12.48 -2.92
N TYR A 88 9.27 11.50 -2.05
CA TYR A 88 10.23 10.58 -1.46
C TYR A 88 9.78 9.10 -1.61
N PRO A 89 9.74 8.57 -2.85
CA PRO A 89 9.22 7.22 -3.13
C PRO A 89 10.07 6.08 -2.53
N ASP A 90 11.32 6.37 -2.11
CA ASP A 90 12.23 5.41 -1.48
C ASP A 90 11.99 5.21 0.04
N TYR A 91 10.89 5.76 0.56
CA TYR A 91 10.55 5.79 1.99
C TYR A 91 11.65 6.42 2.85
N GLU A 92 12.35 7.43 2.33
CA GLU A 92 13.23 8.26 3.16
C GLU A 92 12.42 8.97 4.26
N TYR A 93 11.22 9.42 3.90
CA TYR A 93 10.23 9.98 4.81
C TYR A 93 8.90 9.26 4.68
N ILE A 94 8.20 9.12 5.79
CA ILE A 94 6.86 8.55 5.86
C ILE A 94 5.97 9.43 6.74
N ALA A 95 4.68 9.44 6.41
CA ALA A 95 3.68 10.16 7.21
C ALA A 95 2.88 9.18 8.08
N GLY A 96 2.90 9.38 9.39
CA GLY A 96 2.14 8.60 10.37
C GLY A 96 0.90 9.33 10.85
N TYR A 97 -0.25 8.65 10.84
CA TYR A 97 -1.53 9.20 11.29
C TYR A 97 -2.21 8.31 12.33
N HIS A 98 -2.20 8.77 13.58
CA HIS A 98 -3.06 8.24 14.65
C HIS A 98 -4.48 8.80 14.54
N ALA A 99 -4.60 10.07 14.17
CA ALA A 99 -5.86 10.80 14.04
C ALA A 99 -5.78 11.80 12.87
N TRP A 100 -6.45 12.95 12.98
CA TRP A 100 -6.44 13.99 11.94
C TRP A 100 -5.07 14.67 11.78
N ASN A 101 -4.29 14.73 12.85
CA ASN A 101 -2.94 15.29 12.82
C ASN A 101 -1.95 14.17 12.48
N GLY A 102 -1.20 14.38 11.40
CA GLY A 102 -0.12 13.49 10.99
C GLY A 102 1.22 14.00 11.45
N GLU A 103 2.12 13.08 11.73
CA GLU A 103 3.52 13.34 12.03
C GLU A 103 4.40 12.80 10.90
N ILE A 104 5.54 13.45 10.66
CA ILE A 104 6.49 13.02 9.65
C ILE A 104 7.65 12.33 10.35
N TYR A 105 8.05 11.19 9.80
CA TYR A 105 9.15 10.41 10.31
C TYR A 105 10.20 10.23 9.23
N LYS A 106 11.46 10.43 9.60
CA LYS A 106 12.63 10.24 8.74
C LYS A 106 13.25 8.88 9.03
N LYS A 107 13.65 8.17 7.97
CA LYS A 107 14.45 6.97 8.06
C LYS A 107 15.80 7.27 8.70
N ASP A 108 16.14 6.58 9.78
CA ASP A 108 17.47 6.67 10.37
C ASP A 108 18.49 5.97 9.45
N GLU A 109 19.67 6.57 9.30
CA GLU A 109 20.79 5.92 8.64
C GLU A 109 21.26 4.76 9.52
N THR A 110 21.19 3.53 8.99
CA THR A 110 21.90 2.39 9.57
C THR A 110 23.38 2.57 9.28
N ASP A 111 24.18 2.76 10.34
CA ASP A 111 25.65 2.64 10.33
C ASP A 111 26.11 1.26 9.80
#